data_AF-A0A2W0BMN5-F1
#
_entry.id   AF-A0A2W0BMN5-F1
#
_cell.length_a   1.000
_cell.length_b   1.000
_cell.length_c   1.000
_cell.angle_alpha   90.00
_cell.angle_beta   90.00
_cell.angle_gamma   90.00
#
_symmetry.space_group_name_H-M   'P 1'
#
loop_
_entity.id
_entity.type
_entity.pdbx_description
1 polymer ?
#
loop_
_entity_poly.entity_id
_entity_poly.type
_entity_poly.pdbx_seq_one_letter_code
_entity_poly.pdbx_strand_id
1 'polypeptide(L)'
;MSVLLSSSEVREAYEDGLATLRKQFQISGNGTAVVQGRSQLVDDVIRRCYQRLVEQGSVPSNCVAIVALGGYGRSTLLPHSDVDLLFLFKDAKEEASHKDALSRVYLDLWDLKIRASATARTVAECGRFDPENMEFTVSMLDSRFLLGDRELFERVRVKTLPALLRKSGRTLLTRVAESARSRHHKFASTIYHLEPNVKEGPGGLRDYNLACWLALVSHFLEANTWPNMGSLFESRLQSELDSAVEFLFSLRSFLHYRNGRDDNLLSWEAQDAAAANGIGIGRQPTDTPQWMRAYFRHARLVAGAAIQLLEELPAKKSSLGAGLKRWRRSQKSNGELSIVSGGIVLPKGYRLNEYPALLNIFDRMAREDLRLGIDAQRAITEVVSTLHVDEARESLWPYLRRILTSQSRSCCSCPYCCTISGKGLRARAM
;
A
#
# COMPACT_ATOMS: atom_id res chain seq x y z
N MET A 1 -25.80 18.45 27.72
CA MET A 1 -26.72 17.30 27.70
C MET A 1 -26.71 16.74 26.29
N SER A 2 -25.98 15.64 26.06
CA SER A 2 -26.03 14.95 24.76
C SER A 2 -27.40 14.32 24.64
N VAL A 3 -28.18 14.70 23.63
CA VAL A 3 -29.43 14.01 23.32
C VAL A 3 -29.05 12.60 22.87
N LEU A 4 -29.51 11.58 23.58
CA LEU A 4 -29.36 10.18 23.18
C LEU A 4 -30.09 9.99 21.86
N LEU A 5 -29.33 10.00 20.76
CA LEU A 5 -29.90 9.70 19.45
C LEU A 5 -30.31 8.23 19.42
N SER A 6 -31.56 8.02 19.05
CA SER A 6 -32.13 6.73 18.70
C SER A 6 -31.31 6.06 17.59
N SER A 7 -31.38 4.72 17.51
CA SER A 7 -30.71 3.98 16.44
C SER A 7 -31.17 4.43 15.04
N SER A 8 -32.42 4.91 14.90
CA SER A 8 -32.93 5.51 13.67
C SER A 8 -32.24 6.83 13.32
N GLU A 9 -32.05 7.74 14.27
CA GLU A 9 -31.38 9.02 14.03
C GLU A 9 -29.89 8.84 13.70
N VAL A 10 -29.23 7.85 14.32
CA VAL A 10 -27.85 7.48 13.95
C VAL A 10 -27.79 6.94 12.52
N ARG A 11 -28.77 6.13 12.10
CA ARG A 11 -28.87 5.62 10.74
C ARG A 11 -29.05 6.72 9.72
N GLU A 12 -30.02 7.59 9.93
CA GLU A 12 -30.33 8.70 9.02
C GLU A 12 -29.11 9.61 8.86
N ALA A 13 -28.48 10.02 9.97
CA ALA A 13 -27.27 10.85 9.93
C ALA A 13 -26.11 10.17 9.19
N TYR A 14 -25.94 8.85 9.34
CA TYR A 14 -24.91 8.10 8.62
C TYR A 14 -25.18 8.03 7.12
N GLU A 15 -26.42 7.71 6.73
CA GLU A 15 -26.85 7.62 5.33
C GLU A 15 -26.75 8.97 4.62
N ASP A 16 -27.18 10.05 5.26
CA ASP A 16 -27.05 11.42 4.76
C ASP A 16 -25.59 11.85 4.61
N GLY A 17 -24.75 11.47 5.58
CA GLY A 17 -23.30 11.68 5.51
C GLY A 17 -22.68 10.98 4.30
N LEU A 18 -23.01 9.70 4.07
CA LEU A 18 -22.53 8.96 2.91
C LEU A 18 -23.02 9.56 1.59
N ALA A 19 -24.29 9.97 1.51
CA ALA A 19 -24.85 10.62 0.33
C ALA A 19 -24.13 11.95 0.04
N THR A 20 -23.83 12.72 1.08
CA THR A 20 -23.08 13.98 0.98
C THR A 20 -21.66 13.75 0.45
N LEU A 21 -20.92 12.79 1.00
CA LEU A 21 -19.58 12.44 0.52
C LEU A 21 -19.59 12.00 -0.94
N ARG A 22 -20.58 11.22 -1.36
CA ARG A 22 -20.73 10.79 -2.75
C ARG A 22 -20.97 11.98 -3.68
N LYS A 23 -21.86 12.90 -3.31
CA LYS A 23 -22.13 14.13 -4.09
C LYS A 23 -20.87 15.00 -4.20
N GLN A 24 -20.16 15.21 -3.09
CA GLN A 24 -18.90 15.98 -3.09
C GLN A 24 -17.82 15.32 -3.97
N PHE A 25 -17.73 14.00 -3.97
CA PHE A 25 -16.82 13.27 -4.85
C PHE A 25 -17.18 13.42 -6.33
N GLN A 26 -18.47 13.37 -6.68
CA GLN A 26 -18.91 13.56 -8.06
C GLN A 26 -18.54 14.93 -8.63
N ILE A 27 -18.51 15.95 -7.77
CA ILE A 27 -18.10 17.32 -8.13
C ILE A 27 -16.57 17.41 -8.20
N SER A 28 -15.87 17.05 -7.12
CA SER A 28 -14.43 17.32 -6.94
C SER A 28 -13.50 16.23 -7.48
N GLY A 29 -13.95 14.99 -7.53
CA GLY A 29 -13.10 13.81 -7.74
C GLY A 29 -12.10 13.51 -6.62
N ASN A 30 -12.19 14.20 -5.48
CA ASN A 30 -11.21 14.09 -4.41
C ASN A 30 -11.46 12.83 -3.56
N GLY A 31 -10.71 11.76 -3.83
CA GLY A 31 -10.80 10.53 -3.06
C GLY A 31 -10.31 10.65 -1.62
N THR A 32 -9.32 11.50 -1.35
CA THR A 32 -8.80 11.73 0.00
C THR A 32 -9.87 12.28 0.93
N ALA A 33 -10.67 13.24 0.46
CA ALA A 33 -11.80 13.80 1.21
C ALA A 33 -12.86 12.73 1.51
N VAL A 34 -13.17 11.84 0.55
CA VAL A 34 -14.10 10.72 0.77
C VAL A 34 -13.59 9.78 1.85
N VAL A 35 -12.30 9.44 1.77
CA VAL A 35 -11.65 8.50 2.68
C VAL A 35 -11.62 9.01 4.12
N GLN A 36 -11.23 10.28 4.30
CA GLN A 36 -11.21 10.93 5.60
C GLN A 36 -12.64 11.11 6.14
N GLY A 37 -13.56 11.60 5.30
CA GLY A 37 -14.95 11.82 5.67
C GLY A 37 -15.66 10.54 6.08
N ARG A 38 -15.48 9.44 5.35
CA ARG A 38 -16.07 8.14 5.74
C ARG A 38 -15.49 7.64 7.06
N SER A 39 -14.18 7.80 7.27
CA SER A 39 -13.54 7.42 8.54
C SER A 39 -14.13 8.19 9.72
N GLN A 40 -14.37 9.51 9.56
CA GLN A 40 -15.01 10.35 10.57
C GLN A 40 -16.46 9.94 10.83
N LEU A 41 -17.26 9.70 9.78
CA LEU A 41 -18.65 9.23 9.95
C LEU A 41 -18.71 7.91 10.74
N VAL A 42 -17.80 6.98 10.46
CA VAL A 42 -17.74 5.70 11.18
C VAL A 42 -17.27 5.89 12.63
N ASP A 43 -16.28 6.76 12.88
CA ASP A 43 -15.87 7.14 14.24
C ASP A 43 -17.06 7.68 15.05
N ASP A 44 -17.89 8.55 14.45
CA ASP A 44 -19.05 9.17 15.09
C ASP A 44 -20.14 8.16 15.41
N VAL A 45 -20.42 7.24 14.48
CA VAL A 45 -21.36 6.14 14.69
C VAL A 45 -20.92 5.25 15.86
N ILE A 46 -19.66 4.79 15.85
CA ILE A 46 -19.13 3.93 16.91
C ILE A 46 -19.18 4.65 18.26
N ARG A 47 -18.84 5.94 18.29
CA ARG A 47 -18.91 6.76 19.50
C ARG A 47 -20.32 6.80 20.08
N ARG A 48 -21.33 7.07 19.24
CA ARG A 48 -22.73 7.12 19.66
C ARG A 48 -23.24 5.76 20.15
N CYS A 49 -22.90 4.68 19.44
CA CYS A 49 -23.26 3.32 19.85
C CYS A 49 -22.66 2.96 21.21
N TYR A 50 -21.38 3.25 21.44
CA TYR A 50 -20.75 2.97 22.73
C TYR A 50 -21.27 3.86 23.86
N GLN A 51 -21.43 5.16 23.62
CA GLN A 51 -21.96 6.09 24.62
C GLN A 51 -23.35 5.66 25.10
N ARG A 52 -24.19 5.15 24.20
CA ARG A 52 -25.51 4.61 24.56
C ARG A 52 -25.40 3.47 25.58
N LEU A 53 -24.46 2.53 25.38
CA LEU A 53 -24.26 1.41 26.31
C LEU A 53 -23.77 1.88 27.68
N VAL A 54 -22.90 2.89 27.70
CA VAL A 54 -22.39 3.49 28.95
C VAL A 54 -23.51 4.21 29.70
N GLU A 55 -24.29 5.04 29.01
CA GLU A 55 -25.39 5.81 29.63
C GLU A 55 -26.54 4.94 30.11
N GLN A 56 -26.77 3.78 29.46
CA GLN A 56 -27.71 2.76 29.92
C GLN A 56 -27.18 1.92 31.10
N GLY A 57 -25.94 2.15 31.54
CA GLY A 57 -25.31 1.36 32.60
C GLY A 57 -24.98 -0.08 32.21
N SER A 58 -25.01 -0.42 30.91
CA SER A 58 -24.70 -1.76 30.41
C SER A 58 -23.20 -2.09 30.53
N VAL A 59 -22.34 -1.07 30.41
CA VAL A 59 -20.89 -1.19 30.60
C VAL A 59 -20.32 0.06 31.29
N PRO A 60 -19.29 -0.09 32.14
CA PRO A 60 -18.52 1.06 32.63
C PRO A 60 -17.78 1.77 31.49
N SER A 61 -17.59 3.09 31.59
CA SER A 61 -16.92 3.89 30.55
C SER A 61 -15.44 3.52 30.34
N ASN A 62 -14.80 2.91 31.33
CA ASN A 62 -13.39 2.54 31.39
C ASN A 62 -13.14 1.02 31.38
N CYS A 63 -14.14 0.18 31.03
CA CYS A 63 -13.95 -1.28 31.02
C CYS A 63 -13.20 -1.80 29.78
N VAL A 64 -13.14 -1.01 28.71
CA VAL A 64 -12.62 -1.40 27.40
C VAL A 64 -12.00 -0.21 26.69
N ALA A 65 -10.99 -0.44 25.84
CA ALA A 65 -10.60 0.50 24.81
C ALA A 65 -11.10 0.02 23.44
N ILE A 66 -11.80 0.88 22.70
CA ILE A 66 -12.18 0.61 21.32
C ILE A 66 -11.10 1.17 20.40
N VAL A 67 -10.53 0.29 19.58
CA VAL A 67 -9.37 0.58 18.73
C VAL A 67 -9.73 0.24 17.28
N ALA A 68 -9.52 1.18 16.37
CA ALA A 68 -9.58 0.92 14.94
C ALA A 68 -8.30 0.22 14.48
N LEU A 69 -8.43 -0.79 13.62
CA LEU A 69 -7.31 -1.56 13.09
C LEU A 69 -7.17 -1.40 11.56
N GLY A 70 -6.01 -1.76 11.03
CA GLY A 70 -5.81 -1.88 9.58
C GLY A 70 -6.15 -0.60 8.81
N GLY A 71 -6.94 -0.72 7.73
CA GLY A 71 -7.33 0.42 6.90
C GLY A 71 -8.13 1.47 7.66
N TYR A 72 -8.97 1.05 8.60
CA TYR A 72 -9.73 1.95 9.45
C TYR A 72 -8.84 2.69 10.46
N GLY A 73 -7.87 1.98 11.03
CA GLY A 73 -6.89 2.56 11.94
C GLY A 73 -6.03 3.65 11.30
N ARG A 74 -5.68 3.51 10.01
CA ARG A 74 -5.03 4.58 9.22
C ARG A 74 -5.95 5.73 8.81
N SER A 75 -7.23 5.70 9.17
CA SER A 75 -8.27 6.61 8.66
C SER A 75 -8.38 6.57 7.12
N THR A 76 -8.24 5.36 6.56
CA THR A 76 -8.24 5.11 5.11
C THR A 76 -9.48 4.35 4.62
N LEU A 77 -10.66 4.63 5.18
CA LEU A 77 -11.91 3.97 4.77
C LEU A 77 -12.43 4.48 3.43
N LEU A 78 -12.16 3.76 2.34
CA LEU A 78 -12.84 3.97 1.05
C LEU A 78 -14.31 3.54 1.12
N PRO A 79 -15.20 3.99 0.20
CA PRO A 79 -16.56 3.48 0.11
C PRO A 79 -16.56 1.95 0.13
N HIS A 80 -17.53 1.30 0.76
CA HIS A 80 -17.56 -0.17 0.82
C HIS A 80 -16.28 -0.86 1.38
N SER A 81 -15.40 -0.18 2.13
CA SER A 81 -14.31 -0.87 2.86
C SER A 81 -14.82 -1.42 4.18
N ASP A 82 -14.26 -2.55 4.59
CA ASP A 82 -14.54 -3.15 5.90
C ASP A 82 -14.04 -2.26 7.05
N VAL A 83 -14.66 -2.40 8.21
CA VAL A 83 -14.37 -1.65 9.44
C VAL A 83 -13.86 -2.62 10.50
N ASP A 84 -12.54 -2.65 10.71
CA ASP A 84 -11.92 -3.56 11.66
C ASP A 84 -11.77 -2.89 13.04
N LEU A 85 -12.34 -3.52 14.05
CA LEU A 85 -12.37 -3.07 15.43
C LEU A 85 -11.70 -4.07 16.36
N LEU A 86 -11.01 -3.53 17.37
CA LEU A 86 -10.52 -4.26 18.52
C LEU A 86 -11.19 -3.69 19.78
N PHE A 87 -11.90 -4.56 20.49
CA PHE A 87 -12.29 -4.36 21.88
C PHE A 87 -11.16 -4.87 22.77
N LEU A 88 -10.38 -3.93 23.31
CA LEU A 88 -9.20 -4.22 24.11
C LEU A 88 -9.56 -4.20 25.59
N PHE A 89 -9.38 -5.34 26.25
CA PHE A 89 -9.64 -5.53 27.67
C PHE A 89 -8.33 -5.60 28.46
N LYS A 90 -8.41 -5.26 29.75
CA LYS A 90 -7.27 -5.40 30.68
C LYS A 90 -6.84 -6.86 30.82
N ASP A 91 -7.80 -7.74 31.07
CA ASP A 91 -7.61 -9.17 31.33
C ASP A 91 -8.87 -9.97 30.96
N ALA A 92 -8.81 -11.30 31.11
CA ALA A 92 -9.87 -12.20 30.72
C ALA A 92 -11.15 -12.04 31.56
N LYS A 93 -11.05 -11.50 32.78
CA LYS A 93 -12.22 -11.26 33.64
C LYS A 93 -13.02 -10.08 33.11
N GLU A 94 -12.35 -8.98 32.77
CA GLU A 94 -12.99 -7.81 32.13
C GLU A 94 -13.60 -8.20 30.78
N GLU A 95 -12.89 -9.00 29.97
CA GLU A 95 -13.44 -9.50 28.71
C GLU A 95 -14.73 -10.31 28.95
N ALA A 96 -14.70 -11.31 29.84
CA ALA A 96 -15.87 -12.14 30.13
C ALA A 96 -17.06 -11.34 30.70
N SER A 97 -16.80 -10.25 31.41
CA SER A 97 -17.84 -9.44 32.06
C SER A 97 -18.56 -8.48 31.08
N HIS A 98 -17.90 -8.05 30.01
CA HIS A 98 -18.38 -6.94 29.19
C HIS A 98 -18.50 -7.24 27.68
N LYS A 99 -17.90 -8.33 27.19
CA LYS A 99 -17.90 -8.70 25.77
C LYS A 99 -19.30 -8.86 25.17
N ASP A 100 -20.23 -9.47 25.90
CA ASP A 100 -21.59 -9.69 25.39
C ASP A 100 -22.36 -8.38 25.24
N ALA A 101 -22.23 -7.47 26.21
CA ALA A 101 -22.82 -6.13 26.10
C ALA A 101 -22.19 -5.33 24.94
N LEU A 102 -20.87 -5.42 24.75
CA LEU A 102 -20.16 -4.75 23.65
C LEU A 102 -20.46 -5.34 22.28
N SER A 103 -20.90 -6.60 22.21
CA SER A 103 -21.38 -7.21 20.96
C SER A 103 -22.60 -6.46 20.40
N ARG A 104 -23.32 -5.69 21.23
CA ARG A 104 -24.38 -4.80 20.75
C ARG A 104 -23.86 -3.70 19.81
N VAL A 105 -22.65 -3.19 20.03
CA VAL A 105 -22.03 -2.21 19.11
C VAL A 105 -21.86 -2.84 17.73
N TYR A 106 -21.41 -4.10 17.67
CA TYR A 106 -21.28 -4.83 16.41
C TYR A 106 -22.63 -5.01 15.71
N LEU A 107 -23.67 -5.39 16.45
CA LEU A 107 -25.03 -5.53 15.91
C LEU A 107 -25.58 -4.21 15.37
N ASP A 108 -25.37 -3.10 16.09
CA ASP A 108 -25.78 -1.78 15.61
C ASP A 108 -25.06 -1.40 14.30
N LEU A 109 -23.77 -1.69 14.16
CA LEU A 109 -23.03 -1.45 12.91
C LEU A 109 -23.58 -2.32 11.76
N TRP A 110 -23.91 -3.58 12.05
CA TRP A 110 -24.54 -4.47 11.08
C TRP A 110 -25.91 -3.95 10.61
N ASP A 111 -26.74 -3.45 11.54
CA ASP A 111 -28.05 -2.84 11.25
C ASP A 111 -27.93 -1.55 10.44
N LEU A 112 -26.76 -0.92 10.44
CA LEU A 112 -26.39 0.23 9.59
C LEU A 112 -25.78 -0.20 8.26
N LYS A 113 -25.75 -1.51 7.96
CA LYS A 113 -25.10 -2.12 6.79
C LYS A 113 -23.60 -1.79 6.70
N ILE A 114 -22.97 -1.48 7.83
CA ILE A 114 -21.53 -1.32 7.93
C ILE A 114 -20.93 -2.71 8.02
N ARG A 115 -20.01 -3.02 7.10
CA ARG A 115 -19.27 -4.29 7.10
C ARG A 115 -18.19 -4.23 8.16
N ALA A 116 -18.57 -4.44 9.41
CA ALA A 116 -17.66 -4.42 10.55
C ALA A 116 -17.12 -5.83 10.84
N SER A 117 -15.88 -5.88 11.30
CA SER A 117 -15.28 -7.05 11.94
C SER A 117 -14.79 -6.59 13.31
N ALA A 118 -15.22 -7.26 14.38
CA ALA A 118 -14.83 -6.91 15.74
C ALA A 118 -14.13 -8.09 16.41
N THR A 119 -12.95 -7.85 16.97
CA THR A 119 -12.23 -8.84 17.76
C THR A 119 -12.13 -8.37 19.20
N ALA A 120 -12.36 -9.26 20.16
CA ALA A 120 -12.07 -9.03 21.58
C ALA A 120 -10.70 -9.62 21.91
N ARG A 121 -9.83 -8.85 22.56
CA ARG A 121 -8.54 -9.34 23.09
C ARG A 121 -8.17 -8.65 24.38
N THR A 122 -7.43 -9.37 25.20
CA THR A 122 -6.70 -8.80 26.34
C THR A 122 -5.37 -8.17 25.92
N VAL A 123 -4.82 -7.29 26.75
CA VAL A 123 -3.45 -6.75 26.58
C VAL A 123 -2.42 -7.87 26.44
N ALA A 124 -2.56 -8.95 27.21
CA ALA A 124 -1.62 -10.07 27.19
C ALA A 124 -1.67 -10.84 25.85
N GLU A 125 -2.86 -11.03 25.29
CA GLU A 125 -3.02 -11.69 23.98
C GLU A 125 -2.48 -10.84 22.84
N CYS A 126 -2.60 -9.52 22.92
CA CYS A 126 -1.99 -8.61 21.93
C CYS A 126 -0.46 -8.74 21.87
N GLY A 127 0.18 -9.28 22.92
CA GLY A 127 1.61 -9.55 22.97
C GLY A 127 2.02 -10.92 22.42
N ARG A 128 1.08 -11.72 21.93
CA ARG A 128 1.35 -13.04 21.34
C ARG A 128 1.46 -12.91 19.81
N PHE A 129 2.54 -13.45 19.26
CA PHE A 129 2.73 -13.54 17.81
C PHE A 129 2.51 -14.98 17.36
N ASP A 130 1.65 -15.16 16.37
CA ASP A 130 1.45 -16.41 15.66
C ASP A 130 2.04 -16.30 14.24
N PRO A 131 3.14 -17.02 13.92
CA PRO A 131 3.73 -17.00 12.59
C PRO A 131 2.81 -17.49 11.46
N GLU A 132 1.78 -18.28 11.78
CA GLU A 132 0.81 -18.80 10.82
C GLU A 132 -0.41 -17.87 10.66
N ASN A 133 -0.61 -16.93 11.60
CA ASN A 133 -1.66 -15.93 11.55
C ASN A 133 -1.15 -14.54 11.95
N MET A 134 -0.36 -13.93 11.06
CA MET A 134 0.21 -12.60 11.28
C MET A 134 -0.76 -11.43 11.06
N GLU A 135 -1.96 -11.69 10.51
CA GLU A 135 -2.87 -10.63 10.04
C GLU A 135 -3.24 -9.66 11.16
N PHE A 136 -3.57 -10.19 12.35
CA PHE A 136 -3.85 -9.36 13.51
C PHE A 136 -2.64 -8.50 13.92
N THR A 137 -1.43 -9.08 13.97
CA THR A 137 -0.21 -8.34 14.31
C THR A 137 0.08 -7.22 13.32
N VAL A 138 -0.09 -7.48 12.02
CA VAL A 138 0.07 -6.46 10.96
C VAL A 138 -0.97 -5.36 11.11
N SER A 139 -2.24 -5.71 11.30
CA SER A 139 -3.33 -4.74 11.50
C SER A 139 -3.14 -3.90 12.77
N MET A 140 -2.48 -4.44 13.80
CA MET A 140 -2.12 -3.73 15.03
C MET A 140 -1.04 -2.66 14.82
N LEU A 141 -0.16 -2.79 13.82
CA LEU A 141 0.82 -1.74 13.46
C LEU A 141 0.10 -0.44 13.07
N ASP A 142 -1.08 -0.59 12.48
CA ASP A 142 -1.95 0.49 12.01
C ASP A 142 -3.03 0.87 13.01
N SER A 143 -2.89 0.49 14.29
CA SER A 143 -3.94 0.75 15.28
C SER A 143 -4.14 2.25 15.55
N ARG A 144 -5.38 2.65 15.84
CA ARG A 144 -5.74 4.01 16.26
C ARG A 144 -6.78 3.96 17.36
N PHE A 145 -6.52 4.67 18.45
CA PHE A 145 -7.49 4.80 19.54
C PHE A 145 -8.72 5.55 19.06
N LEU A 146 -9.91 5.00 19.34
CA LEU A 146 -11.17 5.69 19.11
C LEU A 146 -11.71 6.29 20.41
N LEU A 147 -11.95 5.44 21.42
CA LEU A 147 -12.61 5.81 22.67
C LEU A 147 -12.47 4.71 23.75
N GLY A 148 -12.93 5.01 24.97
CA GLY A 148 -12.86 4.09 26.12
C GLY A 148 -11.63 4.34 27.00
N ASP A 149 -11.09 3.28 27.60
CA ASP A 149 -9.90 3.36 28.45
C ASP A 149 -8.63 3.61 27.61
N ARG A 150 -8.14 4.86 27.65
CA ARG A 150 -6.92 5.25 26.92
C ARG A 150 -5.66 4.58 27.48
N GLU A 151 -5.59 4.29 28.77
CA GLU A 151 -4.40 3.68 29.37
C GLU A 151 -4.17 2.26 28.85
N LEU A 152 -5.24 1.50 28.57
CA LEU A 152 -5.13 0.18 27.95
C LEU A 152 -4.50 0.26 26.57
N PHE A 153 -4.97 1.20 25.74
CA PHE A 153 -4.40 1.41 24.41
C PHE A 153 -2.93 1.82 24.49
N GLU A 154 -2.58 2.80 25.32
CA GLU A 154 -1.19 3.25 25.49
C GLU A 154 -0.28 2.12 26.00
N ARG A 155 -0.77 1.28 26.91
CA ARG A 155 -0.03 0.09 27.36
C ARG A 155 0.31 -0.84 26.21
N VAL A 156 -0.63 -1.07 25.29
CA VAL A 156 -0.35 -1.88 24.11
C VAL A 156 0.63 -1.19 23.17
N ARG A 157 0.44 0.10 22.89
CA ARG A 157 1.27 0.86 21.94
C ARG A 157 2.70 1.07 22.40
N VAL A 158 2.91 1.40 23.66
CA VAL A 158 4.22 1.78 24.21
C VAL A 158 5.00 0.58 24.74
N LYS A 159 4.30 -0.46 25.24
CA LYS A 159 4.95 -1.60 25.88
C LYS A 159 4.76 -2.91 25.12
N THR A 160 3.52 -3.34 24.90
CA THR A 160 3.22 -4.69 24.38
C THR A 160 3.69 -4.88 22.94
N LEU A 161 3.30 -3.99 22.03
CA LEU A 161 3.62 -4.10 20.61
C LEU A 161 5.13 -3.92 20.35
N PRO A 162 5.84 -2.95 20.95
CA PRO A 162 7.31 -2.88 20.89
C PRO A 162 8.00 -4.14 21.42
N ALA A 163 7.53 -4.71 22.53
CA ALA A 163 8.09 -5.95 23.06
C ALA A 163 7.91 -7.14 22.10
N LEU A 164 6.73 -7.26 21.48
CA LEU A 164 6.46 -8.25 20.44
C LEU A 164 7.41 -8.06 19.24
N LEU A 165 7.59 -6.83 18.76
CA LEU A 165 8.48 -6.56 17.62
C LEU A 165 9.95 -6.85 17.94
N ARG A 166 10.45 -6.56 19.14
CA ARG A 166 11.82 -6.97 19.53
C ARG A 166 12.01 -8.48 19.48
N LYS A 167 11.00 -9.23 19.93
CA LYS A 167 11.05 -10.70 19.98
C LYS A 167 10.86 -11.35 18.62
N SER A 168 9.92 -10.84 17.81
CA SER A 168 9.38 -11.54 16.64
C SER A 168 9.37 -10.70 15.35
N GLY A 169 9.85 -9.46 15.38
CA GLY A 169 9.80 -8.54 14.24
C GLY A 169 10.51 -9.05 12.99
N ARG A 170 11.65 -9.74 13.14
CA ARG A 170 12.35 -10.37 11.99
C ARG A 170 11.51 -11.48 11.34
N THR A 171 10.82 -12.27 12.15
CA THR A 171 9.90 -13.32 11.66
C THR A 171 8.69 -12.67 10.99
N LEU A 172 8.12 -11.62 11.59
CA LEU A 172 7.03 -10.83 11.01
C LEU A 172 7.41 -10.29 9.63
N LEU A 173 8.56 -9.61 9.50
CA LEU A 173 9.07 -9.10 8.22
C LEU A 173 9.18 -10.22 7.16
N THR A 174 9.71 -11.38 7.55
CA THR A 174 9.84 -12.53 6.65
C THR A 174 8.48 -13.01 6.17
N ARG A 175 7.51 -13.17 7.07
CA ARG A 175 6.15 -13.62 6.73
C ARG A 175 5.39 -12.61 5.88
N VAL A 176 5.51 -11.32 6.20
CA VAL A 176 4.92 -10.21 5.42
C VAL A 176 5.50 -10.21 4.00
N ALA A 177 6.81 -10.39 3.85
CA ALA A 177 7.46 -10.49 2.55
C ALA A 177 7.05 -11.74 1.76
N GLU A 178 6.93 -12.90 2.41
CA GLU A 178 6.44 -14.15 1.79
C GLU A 178 5.00 -13.96 1.26
N SER A 179 4.11 -13.35 2.05
CA SER A 179 2.73 -13.04 1.65
C SER A 179 2.67 -12.06 0.48
N ALA A 180 3.49 -11.00 0.50
CA ALA A 180 3.59 -10.04 -0.60
C ALA A 180 4.01 -10.69 -1.92
N ARG A 181 5.06 -11.53 -1.89
CA ARG A 181 5.53 -12.25 -3.08
C ARG A 181 4.48 -13.22 -3.62
N SER A 182 3.77 -13.92 -2.75
CA SER A 182 2.66 -14.81 -3.14
C SER A 182 1.53 -14.02 -3.82
N ARG A 183 1.15 -12.86 -3.26
CA ARG A 183 0.16 -11.96 -3.87
C ARG A 183 0.63 -11.46 -5.24
N HIS A 184 1.85 -10.96 -5.35
CA HIS A 184 2.41 -10.51 -6.64
C HIS A 184 2.41 -11.62 -7.70
N HIS A 185 2.72 -12.87 -7.32
CA HIS A 185 2.70 -14.02 -8.22
C HIS A 185 1.31 -14.27 -8.84
N LYS A 186 0.22 -14.06 -8.08
CA LYS A 186 -1.16 -14.16 -8.61
C LYS A 186 -1.42 -13.16 -9.75
N PHE A 187 -0.65 -12.08 -9.80
CA PHE A 187 -0.68 -11.04 -10.84
C PHE A 187 0.57 -11.09 -11.72
N ALA A 188 1.16 -12.28 -11.94
CA ALA A 188 2.33 -12.49 -12.78
C ALA A 188 3.53 -11.55 -12.45
N SER A 189 3.60 -11.04 -11.21
CA SER A 189 4.63 -10.13 -10.73
C SER A 189 4.87 -8.89 -11.61
N THR A 190 3.82 -8.39 -12.26
CA THR A 190 3.89 -7.24 -13.17
C THR A 190 2.83 -6.19 -12.85
N ILE A 191 3.17 -4.92 -13.08
CA ILE A 191 2.20 -3.82 -13.03
C ILE A 191 1.42 -3.69 -14.35
N TYR A 192 1.91 -4.24 -15.47
CA TYR A 192 1.40 -3.98 -16.83
C TYR A 192 0.20 -4.85 -17.24
N HIS A 193 -0.75 -5.06 -16.34
CA HIS A 193 -2.01 -5.69 -16.69
C HIS A 193 -2.86 -4.73 -17.51
N LEU A 194 -3.57 -5.28 -18.50
CA LEU A 194 -4.52 -4.53 -19.31
C LEU A 194 -5.70 -4.03 -18.47
N GLU A 195 -6.18 -4.86 -17.54
CA GLU A 195 -7.20 -4.52 -16.55
C GLU A 195 -6.62 -4.76 -15.15
N PRO A 196 -5.89 -3.79 -14.58
CA PRO A 196 -5.15 -4.00 -13.35
C PRO A 196 -6.07 -3.99 -12.12
N ASN A 197 -5.66 -4.70 -11.06
CA ASN A 197 -6.30 -4.57 -9.75
C ASN A 197 -5.63 -3.45 -8.94
N VAL A 198 -6.36 -2.39 -8.59
CA VAL A 198 -5.81 -1.17 -7.98
C VAL A 198 -5.49 -1.32 -6.48
N LYS A 199 -5.93 -2.42 -5.86
CA LYS A 199 -5.72 -2.71 -4.43
C LYS A 199 -4.64 -3.76 -4.24
N GLU A 200 -4.86 -4.97 -4.77
CA GLU A 200 -4.06 -6.17 -4.51
C GLU A 200 -2.93 -6.39 -5.51
N GLY A 201 -3.02 -5.78 -6.71
CA GLY A 201 -1.99 -5.90 -7.74
C GLY A 201 -0.66 -5.24 -7.33
N PRO A 202 0.47 -5.62 -7.95
CA PRO A 202 1.72 -4.87 -7.83
C PRO A 202 1.49 -3.37 -8.10
N GLY A 203 2.01 -2.50 -7.25
CA GLY A 203 1.80 -1.05 -7.34
C GLY A 203 0.44 -0.53 -6.85
N GLY A 204 -0.43 -1.41 -6.35
CA GLY A 204 -1.70 -1.02 -5.73
C GLY A 204 -1.56 -0.56 -4.28
N LEU A 205 -2.68 -0.17 -3.67
CA LEU A 205 -2.71 0.31 -2.26
C LEU A 205 -2.13 -0.69 -1.25
N ARG A 206 -2.23 -2.00 -1.51
CA ARG A 206 -1.66 -3.04 -0.63
C ARG A 206 -0.13 -3.02 -0.65
N ASP A 207 0.50 -2.62 -1.75
CA ASP A 207 1.95 -2.45 -1.85
C ASP A 207 2.44 -1.20 -1.12
N TYR A 208 1.66 -0.10 -1.14
CA TYR A 208 1.97 1.05 -0.30
C TYR A 208 1.93 0.70 1.18
N ASN A 209 0.88 0.02 1.64
CA ASN A 209 0.78 -0.42 3.03
C ASN A 209 1.93 -1.36 3.40
N LEU A 210 2.28 -2.28 2.50
CA LEU A 210 3.44 -3.16 2.67
C LEU A 210 4.73 -2.36 2.85
N ALA A 211 4.99 -1.37 1.98
CA ALA A 211 6.18 -0.54 2.09
C ALA A 211 6.23 0.18 3.45
N CYS A 212 5.12 0.75 3.91
CA CYS A 212 5.04 1.37 5.23
C CYS A 212 5.33 0.38 6.36
N TRP A 213 4.80 -0.84 6.31
CA TRP A 213 5.04 -1.85 7.35
C TRP A 213 6.48 -2.34 7.37
N LEU A 214 7.07 -2.57 6.20
CA LEU A 214 8.47 -2.97 6.09
C LEU A 214 9.38 -1.86 6.62
N ALA A 215 9.16 -0.61 6.23
CA ALA A 215 9.92 0.54 6.71
C ALA A 215 9.78 0.72 8.23
N LEU A 216 8.55 0.68 8.75
CA LEU A 216 8.25 0.84 10.17
C LEU A 216 8.96 -0.22 11.01
N VAL A 217 8.76 -1.50 10.67
CA VAL A 217 9.30 -2.60 11.47
C VAL A 217 10.83 -2.65 11.34
N SER A 218 11.39 -2.42 10.16
CA SER A 218 12.86 -2.35 9.98
C SER A 218 13.47 -1.22 10.79
N HIS A 219 12.92 -0.01 10.71
CA HIS A 219 13.40 1.13 11.50
C HIS A 219 13.30 0.86 13.00
N PHE A 220 12.17 0.30 13.47
CA PHE A 220 12.02 -0.07 14.86
C PHE A 220 13.06 -1.12 15.30
N LEU A 221 13.37 -2.12 14.47
CA LEU A 221 14.38 -3.13 14.79
C LEU A 221 15.81 -2.58 14.81
N GLU A 222 16.09 -1.53 14.05
CA GLU A 222 17.40 -0.87 13.99
C GLU A 222 17.59 0.14 15.12
N ALA A 223 16.61 1.03 15.34
CA ALA A 223 16.69 2.14 16.28
C ALA A 223 16.04 1.86 17.65
N ASN A 224 15.34 0.74 17.79
CA ASN A 224 14.53 0.38 18.98
C ASN A 224 13.56 1.50 19.42
N THR A 225 13.16 2.35 18.47
CA THR A 225 12.31 3.52 18.66
C THR A 225 11.20 3.46 17.61
N TRP A 226 9.97 3.79 18.02
CA TRP A 226 8.85 3.80 17.08
C TRP A 226 9.00 5.00 16.13
N PRO A 227 9.08 4.78 14.80
CA PRO A 227 9.25 5.89 13.87
C PRO A 227 7.99 6.76 13.79
N ASN A 228 8.17 8.02 13.39
CA ASN A 228 7.04 8.83 12.96
C ASN A 228 6.54 8.30 11.60
N MET A 229 5.26 7.97 11.53
CA MET A 229 4.62 7.42 10.33
C MET A 229 4.71 8.37 9.13
N GLY A 230 4.76 9.68 9.35
CA GLY A 230 4.90 10.69 8.28
C GLY A 230 6.33 10.90 7.77
N SER A 231 7.30 10.16 8.33
CA SER A 231 8.72 10.27 7.95
C SER A 231 9.37 8.89 7.79
N LEU A 232 8.59 7.89 7.33
CA LEU A 232 9.10 6.54 7.07
C LEU A 232 10.05 6.50 5.87
N PHE A 233 9.86 7.42 4.92
CA PHE A 233 10.65 7.55 3.72
C PHE A 233 11.39 8.90 3.67
N GLU A 234 12.39 9.00 2.81
CA GLU A 234 12.99 10.29 2.45
C GLU A 234 11.88 11.28 2.01
N SER A 235 11.97 12.54 2.44
CA SER A 235 10.91 13.55 2.24
C SER A 235 10.39 13.67 0.81
N ARG A 236 11.28 13.62 -0.19
CA ARG A 236 10.89 13.63 -1.60
C ARG A 236 10.10 12.38 -1.98
N LEU A 237 10.58 11.20 -1.61
CA LEU A 237 9.88 9.93 -1.89
C LEU A 237 8.53 9.89 -1.17
N GLN A 238 8.47 10.36 0.07
CA GLN A 238 7.21 10.48 0.83
C GLN A 238 6.21 11.34 0.05
N SER A 239 6.59 12.52 -0.41
CA SER A 239 5.70 13.40 -1.16
C SER A 239 5.23 12.77 -2.48
N GLU A 240 6.11 12.09 -3.20
CA GLU A 240 5.75 11.38 -4.44
C GLU A 240 4.76 10.24 -4.14
N LEU A 241 4.98 9.49 -3.05
CA LEU A 241 4.10 8.39 -2.62
C LEU A 241 2.73 8.91 -2.16
N ASP A 242 2.70 10.02 -1.43
CA ASP A 242 1.45 10.65 -1.00
C ASP A 242 0.60 11.02 -2.22
N SER A 243 1.20 11.66 -3.23
CA SER A 243 0.50 11.95 -4.50
C SER A 243 -0.01 10.69 -5.20
N ALA A 244 0.77 9.60 -5.20
CA ALA A 244 0.33 8.32 -5.76
C ALA A 244 -0.83 7.70 -4.98
N VAL A 245 -0.83 7.79 -3.65
CA VAL A 245 -1.91 7.29 -2.79
C VAL A 245 -3.17 8.13 -2.97
N GLU A 246 -3.07 9.45 -3.09
CA GLU A 246 -4.21 10.33 -3.38
C GLU A 246 -4.87 10.00 -4.73
N PHE A 247 -4.04 9.75 -5.75
CA PHE A 247 -4.51 9.26 -7.05
C PHE A 247 -5.26 7.92 -6.89
N LEU A 248 -4.68 6.95 -6.18
CA LEU A 248 -5.27 5.63 -5.96
C LEU A 248 -6.54 5.68 -5.10
N PHE A 249 -6.63 6.59 -4.13
CA PHE A 249 -7.86 6.82 -3.36
C PHE A 249 -8.97 7.37 -4.23
N SER A 250 -8.65 8.31 -5.12
CA SER A 250 -9.61 8.87 -6.08
C SER A 250 -10.10 7.79 -7.04
N LEU A 251 -9.18 7.02 -7.61
CA LEU A 251 -9.50 5.92 -8.52
C LEU A 251 -10.35 4.84 -7.87
N ARG A 252 -9.93 4.32 -6.71
CA ARG A 252 -10.65 3.23 -6.05
C ARG A 252 -12.00 3.70 -5.49
N SER A 253 -12.12 4.95 -5.03
CA SER A 253 -13.44 5.53 -4.68
C SER A 253 -14.36 5.62 -5.90
N PHE A 254 -13.84 6.02 -7.05
CA PHE A 254 -14.58 6.02 -8.32
C PHE A 254 -15.09 4.61 -8.68
N LEU A 255 -14.22 3.59 -8.66
CA LEU A 255 -14.62 2.21 -8.97
C LEU A 255 -15.72 1.72 -8.03
N HIS A 256 -15.58 2.00 -6.75
CA HIS A 256 -16.53 1.59 -5.72
C HIS A 256 -17.89 2.27 -5.89
N TYR A 257 -17.93 3.58 -6.17
CA TYR A 257 -19.19 4.29 -6.45
C TYR A 257 -19.83 3.90 -7.78
N ARG A 258 -19.02 3.54 -8.78
CA ARG A 258 -19.49 3.04 -10.08
C ARG A 258 -20.16 1.67 -9.93
N ASN A 259 -19.53 0.77 -9.19
CA ASN A 259 -19.95 -0.64 -9.10
C ASN A 259 -20.86 -0.93 -7.90
N GLY A 260 -20.99 -0.01 -6.94
CA GLY A 260 -21.81 -0.15 -5.74
C GLY A 260 -21.32 -1.24 -4.77
N ARG A 261 -20.05 -1.65 -4.88
CA ARG A 261 -19.42 -2.72 -4.09
C ARG A 261 -17.90 -2.53 -3.99
N ASP A 262 -17.22 -3.34 -3.18
CA ASP A 262 -15.73 -3.37 -3.11
C ASP A 262 -15.16 -4.08 -4.35
N ASP A 263 -15.23 -3.40 -5.48
CA ASP A 263 -14.69 -3.85 -6.76
C ASP A 263 -13.42 -3.07 -7.11
N ASN A 264 -12.32 -3.78 -7.25
CA ASN A 264 -10.98 -3.21 -7.37
C ASN A 264 -10.39 -3.42 -8.77
N LEU A 265 -11.15 -3.98 -9.71
CA LEU A 265 -10.71 -4.19 -11.08
C LEU A 265 -10.91 -2.92 -11.90
N LEU A 266 -9.84 -2.46 -12.55
CA LEU A 266 -9.88 -1.35 -13.48
C LEU A 266 -10.17 -1.89 -14.90
N SER A 267 -11.44 -2.23 -15.15
CA SER A 267 -11.88 -2.74 -16.47
C SER A 267 -11.71 -1.72 -17.59
N TRP A 268 -11.76 -2.16 -18.84
CA TRP A 268 -11.70 -1.25 -19.99
C TRP A 268 -12.73 -0.12 -19.92
N GLU A 269 -13.98 -0.42 -19.60
CA GLU A 269 -15.04 0.57 -19.49
C GLU A 269 -14.82 1.51 -18.30
N ALA A 270 -14.19 1.01 -17.22
CA ALA A 270 -13.81 1.82 -16.10
C ALA A 270 -12.63 2.75 -16.43
N GLN A 271 -11.69 2.33 -17.27
CA GLN A 271 -10.60 3.16 -17.78
C GLN A 271 -11.14 4.31 -18.63
N ASP A 272 -12.01 4.02 -19.60
CA ASP A 272 -12.63 5.04 -20.44
C ASP A 272 -13.44 6.04 -19.61
N ALA A 273 -14.24 5.53 -18.67
CA ALA A 273 -15.03 6.38 -17.80
C ALA A 273 -14.15 7.22 -16.85
N ALA A 274 -13.05 6.67 -16.31
CA ALA A 274 -12.12 7.40 -15.46
C ALA A 274 -11.38 8.50 -16.23
N ALA A 275 -10.98 8.23 -17.47
CA ALA A 275 -10.33 9.18 -18.37
C ALA A 275 -11.28 10.33 -18.77
N ALA A 276 -12.52 10.01 -19.16
CA ALA A 276 -13.56 10.99 -19.48
C ALA A 276 -13.91 11.89 -18.27
N ASN A 277 -13.69 11.40 -17.06
CA ASN A 277 -13.96 12.10 -15.81
C ASN A 277 -12.71 12.75 -15.18
N GLY A 278 -11.53 12.61 -15.77
CA GLY A 278 -10.27 13.10 -15.21
C GLY A 278 -10.00 12.63 -13.78
N ILE A 279 -10.36 11.38 -13.45
CA ILE A 279 -10.23 10.85 -12.08
C ILE A 279 -8.76 10.85 -11.66
N GLY A 280 -8.47 11.45 -10.50
CA GLY A 280 -7.11 11.55 -9.96
C GLY A 280 -6.19 12.55 -10.67
N ILE A 281 -6.66 13.24 -11.72
CA ILE A 281 -5.87 14.20 -12.51
C ILE A 281 -6.57 15.56 -12.66
N GLY A 282 -7.30 15.99 -11.62
CA GLY A 282 -7.90 17.33 -11.59
C GLY A 282 -9.20 17.48 -12.39
N ARG A 283 -9.95 16.40 -12.64
CA ARG A 283 -11.27 16.42 -13.32
C ARG A 283 -11.24 16.96 -14.75
N GLN A 284 -10.08 16.98 -15.39
CA GLN A 284 -9.97 17.31 -16.81
C GLN A 284 -10.08 16.03 -17.65
N PRO A 285 -11.07 15.94 -18.57
CA PRO A 285 -11.17 14.82 -19.49
C PRO A 285 -9.89 14.67 -20.32
N THR A 286 -9.50 13.43 -20.57
CA THR A 286 -8.32 13.10 -21.38
C THR A 286 -8.57 11.79 -22.14
N ASP A 287 -7.68 11.45 -23.07
CA ASP A 287 -7.75 10.16 -23.74
C ASP A 287 -7.36 9.01 -22.79
N THR A 288 -7.97 7.83 -22.97
CA THR A 288 -7.72 6.66 -22.12
C THR A 288 -6.24 6.28 -22.05
N PRO A 289 -5.47 6.27 -23.15
CA PRO A 289 -4.03 5.99 -23.09
C PRO A 289 -3.23 6.98 -22.23
N GLN A 290 -3.52 8.28 -22.29
CA GLN A 290 -2.89 9.33 -21.50
C GLN A 290 -3.24 9.18 -20.02
N TRP A 291 -4.50 8.88 -19.71
CA TRP A 291 -4.92 8.58 -18.35
C TRP A 291 -4.21 7.33 -17.80
N MET A 292 -4.13 6.26 -18.60
CA MET A 292 -3.42 5.03 -18.20
C MET A 292 -1.91 5.25 -18.04
N ARG A 293 -1.29 6.18 -18.79
CA ARG A 293 0.11 6.60 -18.53
C ARG A 293 0.26 7.23 -17.15
N ALA A 294 -0.71 8.03 -16.69
CA ALA A 294 -0.70 8.58 -15.34
C ALA A 294 -0.87 7.48 -14.28
N TYR A 295 -1.82 6.56 -14.48
CA TYR A 295 -1.99 5.37 -13.62
C TYR A 295 -0.68 4.58 -13.45
N PHE A 296 -0.02 4.19 -14.55
CA PHE A 296 1.21 3.40 -14.48
C PHE A 296 2.39 4.16 -13.86
N ARG A 297 2.39 5.51 -13.91
CA ARG A 297 3.41 6.31 -13.21
C ARG A 297 3.28 6.14 -11.69
N HIS A 298 2.07 6.28 -11.16
CA HIS A 298 1.80 6.10 -9.74
C HIS A 298 2.01 4.65 -9.29
N ALA A 299 1.49 3.68 -10.05
CA ALA A 299 1.67 2.25 -9.76
C ALA A 299 3.15 1.85 -9.74
N ARG A 300 3.96 2.37 -10.67
CA ARG A 300 5.41 2.11 -10.72
C ARG A 300 6.13 2.64 -9.49
N LEU A 301 5.80 3.84 -9.04
CA LEU A 301 6.41 4.43 -7.86
C LEU A 301 6.14 3.57 -6.62
N VAL A 302 4.87 3.20 -6.40
CA VAL A 302 4.46 2.36 -5.26
C VAL A 302 5.11 0.98 -5.33
N ALA A 303 5.10 0.35 -6.51
CA ALA A 303 5.74 -0.95 -6.71
C ALA A 303 7.25 -0.88 -6.46
N GLY A 304 7.91 0.18 -6.95
CA GLY A 304 9.34 0.41 -6.75
C GLY A 304 9.70 0.49 -5.27
N ALA A 305 9.00 1.32 -4.50
CA ALA A 305 9.21 1.46 -3.06
C ALA A 305 9.04 0.12 -2.31
N ALA A 306 7.98 -0.63 -2.63
CA ALA A 306 7.73 -1.93 -2.02
C ALA A 306 8.80 -2.97 -2.38
N ILE A 307 9.19 -3.04 -3.66
CA ILE A 307 10.21 -3.99 -4.15
C ILE A 307 11.57 -3.70 -3.51
N GLN A 308 11.98 -2.43 -3.44
CA GLN A 308 13.25 -2.06 -2.82
C GLN A 308 13.31 -2.57 -1.37
N LEU A 309 12.29 -2.28 -0.57
CA LEU A 309 12.26 -2.74 0.83
C LEU A 309 12.24 -4.27 0.93
N LEU A 310 11.53 -4.97 0.04
CA LEU A 310 11.53 -6.43 -0.01
C LEU A 310 12.91 -7.04 -0.34
N GLU A 311 13.75 -6.31 -1.09
CA GLU A 311 15.10 -6.72 -1.48
C GLU A 311 16.15 -6.40 -0.41
N GLU A 312 15.94 -5.36 0.39
CA GLU A 312 16.78 -4.99 1.54
C GLU A 312 16.64 -5.97 2.72
N LEU A 313 15.51 -6.67 2.82
CA LEU A 313 15.31 -7.68 3.85
C LEU A 313 16.38 -8.79 3.74
N PRO A 314 17.02 -9.18 4.86
CA PRO A 314 18.03 -10.22 4.84
C PRO A 314 17.42 -11.52 4.32
N ALA A 315 17.92 -12.00 3.18
CA ALA A 315 17.49 -13.28 2.62
C ALA A 315 17.63 -14.37 3.69
N LYS A 316 16.59 -15.21 3.82
CA LYS A 316 16.62 -16.44 4.62
C LYS A 316 17.94 -17.15 4.28
N LYS A 317 18.84 -17.33 5.25
CA LYS A 317 20.10 -18.06 5.05
C LYS A 317 19.73 -19.50 4.67
N SER A 318 19.60 -19.80 3.39
CA SER A 318 19.69 -21.16 2.89
C SER A 318 21.15 -21.60 3.12
N SER A 319 21.35 -22.49 4.09
CA SER A 319 22.63 -23.02 4.57
C SER A 319 23.45 -23.79 3.53
N LEU A 320 23.10 -23.73 2.24
CA LEU A 320 23.77 -24.46 1.15
C LEU A 320 24.36 -23.53 0.06
N GLY A 321 24.36 -22.21 0.25
CA GLY A 321 24.85 -21.26 -0.78
C GLY A 321 25.62 -20.04 -0.27
N ALA A 322 26.04 -20.04 1.00
CA ALA A 322 26.74 -18.90 1.61
C ALA A 322 28.15 -18.66 1.02
N GLY A 323 28.74 -19.65 0.33
CA GLY A 323 30.02 -19.52 -0.35
C GLY A 323 29.94 -18.82 -1.71
N LEU A 324 28.82 -18.93 -2.44
CA LEU A 324 28.72 -18.39 -3.81
C LEU A 324 28.20 -16.95 -3.89
N LYS A 325 27.45 -16.47 -2.87
CA LYS A 325 26.91 -15.10 -2.85
C LYS A 325 27.87 -14.05 -2.29
N ARG A 326 28.93 -14.45 -1.58
CA ARG A 326 29.97 -13.52 -1.10
C ARG A 326 30.88 -13.04 -2.24
N TRP A 327 30.87 -13.71 -3.40
CA TRP A 327 31.61 -13.33 -4.60
C TRP A 327 30.91 -12.31 -5.51
N ARG A 328 29.62 -11.96 -5.23
CA ARG A 328 28.90 -10.90 -5.95
C ARG A 328 28.84 -9.55 -5.22
N ARG A 329 29.57 -9.40 -4.10
CA ARG A 329 29.82 -8.08 -3.48
C ARG A 329 31.14 -7.54 -4.02
N SER A 330 31.06 -6.40 -4.70
CA SER A 330 32.19 -5.62 -5.22
C SER A 330 32.97 -6.30 -6.36
N GLN A 331 32.37 -6.36 -7.56
CA GLN A 331 33.18 -5.95 -8.70
C GLN A 331 33.13 -4.43 -8.74
N LYS A 332 34.23 -3.79 -8.34
CA LYS A 332 34.57 -2.45 -8.78
C LYS A 332 34.67 -2.51 -10.31
N SER A 333 33.60 -2.19 -11.02
CA SER A 333 33.70 -1.80 -12.42
C SER A 333 34.02 -0.31 -12.44
N ASN A 334 35.10 0.03 -13.13
CA ASN A 334 35.67 1.36 -13.28
C ASN A 334 34.61 2.37 -13.74
N GLY A 335 34.04 3.18 -12.84
CA GLY A 335 33.06 4.22 -13.23
C GLY A 335 31.75 3.71 -13.87
N GLU A 336 31.56 2.40 -13.97
CA GLU A 336 30.41 1.75 -14.61
C GLU A 336 29.51 1.14 -13.55
N LEU A 337 28.23 1.53 -13.55
CA LEU A 337 27.03 0.91 -12.93
C LEU A 337 27.29 -0.14 -11.83
N SER A 338 26.88 0.15 -10.59
CA SER A 338 26.99 -0.79 -9.47
C SER A 338 25.80 -1.76 -9.44
N ILE A 339 26.05 -3.02 -9.03
CA ILE A 339 24.99 -4.01 -8.81
C ILE A 339 24.86 -4.28 -7.31
N VAL A 340 23.66 -4.09 -6.78
CA VAL A 340 23.32 -4.37 -5.38
C VAL A 340 22.11 -5.29 -5.37
N SER A 341 22.24 -6.46 -4.75
CA SER A 341 21.14 -7.43 -4.57
C SER A 341 20.41 -7.87 -5.86
N GLY A 342 21.05 -7.77 -7.03
CA GLY A 342 20.43 -8.09 -8.33
C GLY A 342 19.75 -6.89 -9.02
N GLY A 343 19.79 -5.71 -8.39
CA GLY A 343 19.41 -4.44 -8.97
C GLY A 343 20.61 -3.61 -9.42
N ILE A 344 20.47 -2.93 -10.56
CA ILE A 344 21.41 -1.90 -11.02
C ILE A 344 21.14 -0.63 -10.22
N VAL A 345 22.18 -0.15 -9.54
CA VAL A 345 22.20 1.11 -8.80
C VAL A 345 23.18 2.05 -9.50
N LEU A 346 22.82 3.32 -9.60
CA LEU A 346 23.71 4.33 -10.14
C LEU A 346 24.60 4.87 -9.01
N PRO A 347 25.93 4.92 -9.20
CA PRO A 347 26.81 5.57 -8.23
C PRO A 347 26.38 7.03 -7.97
N LYS A 348 26.62 7.53 -6.75
CA LYS A 348 26.29 8.91 -6.39
C LYS A 348 27.02 9.88 -7.34
N GLY A 349 26.28 10.75 -8.03
CA GLY A 349 26.81 11.69 -9.02
C GLY A 349 26.94 11.14 -10.45
N TYR A 350 26.54 9.88 -10.69
CA TYR A 350 26.48 9.32 -12.04
C TYR A 350 25.40 10.06 -12.86
N ARG A 351 25.82 10.67 -13.97
CA ARG A 351 24.91 11.37 -14.88
C ARG A 351 24.60 10.48 -16.07
N LEU A 352 23.35 10.07 -16.20
CA LEU A 352 22.84 9.55 -17.47
C LEU A 352 22.56 10.75 -18.38
N ASN A 353 23.29 10.87 -19.47
CA ASN A 353 23.19 12.00 -20.40
C ASN A 353 23.21 11.56 -21.88
N GLU A 354 23.48 10.28 -22.16
CA GLU A 354 23.67 9.77 -23.51
C GLU A 354 22.88 8.47 -23.74
N TYR A 355 22.34 8.31 -24.95
CA TYR A 355 21.59 7.13 -25.38
C TYR A 355 22.33 5.79 -25.20
N PRO A 356 23.64 5.66 -25.50
CA PRO A 356 24.36 4.41 -25.31
C PRO A 356 24.50 4.00 -23.84
N ALA A 357 24.64 4.95 -22.92
CA ALA A 357 24.72 4.65 -21.49
C ALA A 357 23.39 4.08 -20.97
N LEU A 358 22.28 4.69 -21.38
CA LEU A 358 20.93 4.21 -21.10
C LEU A 358 20.70 2.79 -21.66
N LEU A 359 21.07 2.55 -22.91
CA LEU A 359 20.88 1.26 -23.57
C LEU A 359 21.82 0.17 -23.03
N ASN A 360 23.03 0.53 -22.57
CA ASN A 360 23.92 -0.39 -21.88
C ASN A 360 23.31 -0.89 -20.56
N ILE A 361 22.56 -0.04 -19.83
CA ILE A 361 21.82 -0.49 -18.64
C ILE A 361 20.82 -1.58 -19.05
N PHE A 362 20.03 -1.35 -20.09
CA PHE A 362 19.03 -2.33 -20.56
C PHE A 362 19.65 -3.62 -21.11
N ASP A 363 20.77 -3.53 -21.84
CA ASP A 363 21.50 -4.71 -22.34
C ASP A 363 22.00 -5.55 -21.17
N ARG A 364 22.55 -4.92 -20.12
CA ARG A 364 22.96 -5.63 -18.90
C ARG A 364 21.80 -6.27 -18.16
N MET A 365 20.66 -5.56 -18.02
CA MET A 365 19.43 -6.15 -17.48
C MET A 365 19.00 -7.39 -18.26
N ALA A 366 19.08 -7.33 -19.60
CA ALA A 366 18.68 -8.38 -20.51
C ALA A 366 19.64 -9.58 -20.54
N ARG A 367 20.92 -9.40 -20.21
CA ARG A 367 21.92 -10.47 -20.22
C ARG A 367 22.09 -11.12 -18.86
N GLU A 368 22.06 -10.31 -17.81
CA GLU A 368 22.43 -10.71 -16.45
C GLU A 368 21.19 -10.96 -15.56
N ASP A 369 19.97 -10.88 -16.13
CA ASP A 369 18.68 -10.96 -15.44
C ASP A 369 18.52 -9.95 -14.28
N LEU A 370 19.11 -8.76 -14.46
CA LEU A 370 19.11 -7.70 -13.45
C LEU A 370 17.86 -6.82 -13.55
N ARG A 371 17.50 -6.20 -12.43
CA ARG A 371 16.42 -5.21 -12.32
C ARG A 371 16.98 -3.80 -12.17
N LEU A 372 16.16 -2.77 -12.33
CA LEU A 372 16.55 -1.40 -12.01
C LEU A 372 16.21 -1.08 -10.55
N GLY A 373 17.18 -0.59 -9.78
CA GLY A 373 16.91 0.07 -8.50
C GLY A 373 16.19 1.41 -8.69
N ILE A 374 15.56 1.94 -7.64
CA ILE A 374 14.74 3.17 -7.71
C ILE A 374 15.54 4.35 -8.27
N ASP A 375 16.77 4.57 -7.80
CA ASP A 375 17.62 5.67 -8.28
C ASP A 375 17.94 5.54 -9.76
N ALA A 376 18.19 4.32 -10.24
CA ALA A 376 18.39 4.05 -11.66
C ALA A 376 17.10 4.30 -12.46
N GLN A 377 15.94 3.87 -11.95
CA GLN A 377 14.65 4.15 -12.60
C GLN A 377 14.35 5.65 -12.68
N ARG A 378 14.65 6.42 -11.62
CA ARG A 378 14.47 7.87 -11.58
C ARG A 378 15.35 8.57 -12.60
N ALA A 379 16.65 8.30 -12.58
CA ALA A 379 17.59 8.91 -13.51
C ALA A 379 17.25 8.56 -14.98
N ILE A 380 16.80 7.31 -15.23
CA ILE A 380 16.28 6.92 -16.54
C ILE A 380 15.03 7.70 -16.92
N THR A 381 14.09 7.92 -15.99
CA THR A 381 12.85 8.68 -16.25
C THR A 381 13.14 10.13 -16.60
N GLU A 382 14.03 10.78 -15.84
CA GLU A 382 14.45 12.16 -16.09
C GLU A 382 15.06 12.30 -17.48
N VAL A 383 15.93 11.37 -17.87
CA VAL A 383 16.58 11.36 -19.19
C VAL A 383 15.60 11.03 -20.31
N VAL A 384 14.78 10.00 -20.17
CA VAL A 384 13.78 9.65 -21.20
C VAL A 384 12.79 10.79 -21.46
N SER A 385 12.50 11.63 -20.46
CA SER A 385 11.63 12.80 -20.63
C SER A 385 12.25 13.94 -21.44
N THR A 386 13.57 13.99 -21.56
CA THR A 386 14.31 15.01 -22.32
C THR A 386 14.80 14.52 -23.69
N LEU A 387 14.78 13.20 -23.91
CA LEU A 387 15.27 12.55 -25.13
C LEU A 387 14.21 12.56 -26.26
N HIS A 388 14.54 13.17 -27.40
CA HIS A 388 13.74 13.11 -28.64
C HIS A 388 14.20 11.92 -29.50
N VAL A 389 13.30 10.97 -29.79
CA VAL A 389 13.59 9.65 -30.42
C VAL A 389 13.89 9.75 -31.93
N ASP A 390 13.65 10.89 -32.56
CA ASP A 390 13.62 11.00 -34.03
C ASP A 390 15.00 11.01 -34.71
N GLU A 391 16.08 11.36 -34.01
CA GLU A 391 17.41 11.50 -34.65
C GLU A 391 18.35 10.29 -34.51
N ALA A 392 17.96 9.21 -33.82
CA ALA A 392 18.89 8.16 -33.41
C ALA A 392 18.52 6.72 -33.82
N ARG A 393 17.48 6.49 -34.63
CA ARG A 393 16.96 5.12 -34.86
C ARG A 393 17.98 4.12 -35.41
N GLU A 394 18.83 4.52 -36.36
CA GLU A 394 19.83 3.61 -36.94
C GLU A 394 21.03 3.34 -36.02
N SER A 395 21.52 4.37 -35.31
CA SER A 395 22.66 4.25 -34.39
C SER A 395 22.33 3.47 -33.12
N LEU A 396 21.05 3.40 -32.73
CA LEU A 396 20.57 2.65 -31.57
C LEU A 396 20.25 1.18 -31.87
N TRP A 397 20.09 0.81 -33.14
CA TRP A 397 19.68 -0.53 -33.54
C TRP A 397 20.60 -1.66 -33.04
N PRO A 398 21.95 -1.52 -33.03
CA PRO A 398 22.83 -2.57 -32.49
C PRO A 398 22.59 -2.86 -31.00
N TYR A 399 22.17 -1.86 -30.23
CA TYR A 399 21.83 -2.02 -28.82
C TYR A 399 20.43 -2.62 -28.65
N LEU A 400 19.44 -2.09 -29.37
CA LEU A 400 18.07 -2.60 -29.36
C LEU A 400 18.00 -4.06 -29.80
N ARG A 401 18.73 -4.45 -30.85
CA ARG A 401 18.81 -5.83 -31.31
C ARG A 401 19.32 -6.73 -30.19
N ARG A 402 20.43 -6.37 -29.53
CA ARG A 402 21.00 -7.16 -28.42
C ARG A 402 20.03 -7.34 -27.26
N ILE A 403 19.32 -6.27 -26.89
CA ILE A 403 18.30 -6.28 -25.83
C ILE A 403 17.12 -7.18 -26.21
N LEU A 404 16.57 -7.00 -27.41
CA LEU A 404 15.35 -7.68 -27.86
C LEU A 404 15.55 -9.16 -28.22
N THR A 405 16.78 -9.58 -28.55
CA THR A 405 17.11 -10.98 -28.85
C THR A 405 17.67 -11.74 -27.65
N SER A 406 17.80 -11.10 -26.48
CA SER A 406 18.27 -11.79 -25.29
C SER A 406 17.21 -12.79 -24.79
N GLN A 407 17.64 -13.94 -24.27
CA GLN A 407 16.74 -14.97 -23.76
C GLN A 407 16.23 -14.71 -22.31
N SER A 408 16.56 -13.57 -21.69
CA SER A 408 16.17 -13.30 -20.30
C SER A 408 14.75 -12.72 -20.18
N ARG A 409 14.06 -13.08 -19.08
CA ARG A 409 12.68 -12.64 -18.80
C ARG A 409 12.61 -11.25 -18.16
N SER A 410 13.71 -10.73 -17.60
CA SER A 410 13.77 -9.42 -16.93
C SER A 410 13.48 -8.24 -17.86
N CYS A 411 13.94 -8.28 -19.11
CA CYS A 411 13.89 -7.11 -20.00
C CYS A 411 12.49 -6.87 -20.61
N CYS A 412 11.74 -7.93 -20.92
CA CYS A 412 10.35 -7.84 -21.38
C CYS A 412 9.39 -7.26 -20.31
N SER A 413 9.83 -7.21 -19.05
CA SER A 413 9.10 -6.64 -17.92
C SER A 413 9.41 -5.14 -17.70
N CYS A 414 10.35 -4.56 -18.46
CA CYS A 414 10.84 -3.20 -18.29
C CYS A 414 10.15 -2.21 -19.25
N PRO A 415 9.45 -1.17 -18.75
CA PRO A 415 8.66 -0.24 -19.58
C PRO A 415 9.51 0.63 -20.51
N TYR A 416 10.73 0.94 -20.12
CA TYR A 416 11.61 1.84 -20.88
C TYR A 416 12.12 1.17 -22.16
N CYS A 417 12.28 -0.16 -22.18
CA CYS A 417 12.59 -0.91 -23.40
C CYS A 417 11.48 -0.82 -24.47
N CYS A 418 10.21 -0.80 -24.04
CA CYS A 418 9.07 -0.61 -24.94
C CYS A 418 9.02 0.81 -25.52
N THR A 419 9.33 1.84 -24.72
CA THR A 419 9.35 3.23 -25.18
C THR A 419 10.51 3.51 -26.16
N ILE A 420 11.70 2.99 -25.89
CA ILE A 420 12.90 3.27 -26.73
C ILE A 420 12.87 2.51 -28.07
N SER A 421 12.20 1.35 -28.13
CA SER A 421 12.12 0.56 -29.38
C SER A 421 11.12 1.10 -30.41
N GLY A 422 10.34 2.16 -30.10
CA GLY A 422 9.44 2.82 -31.05
C GLY A 422 8.32 1.93 -31.62
N LYS A 423 8.14 0.71 -31.11
CA LYS A 423 7.09 -0.23 -31.52
C LYS A 423 6.05 -0.36 -30.41
N GLY A 424 5.03 0.49 -30.47
CA GLY A 424 3.71 0.07 -30.02
C GLY A 424 3.29 -1.15 -30.86
N LEU A 425 2.88 -2.22 -30.18
CA LEU A 425 2.22 -3.42 -30.74
C LEU A 425 2.91 -4.10 -31.94
N ARG A 426 3.68 -5.17 -31.69
CA ARG A 426 3.74 -6.42 -32.51
C ARG A 426 4.83 -7.33 -31.96
N ALA A 427 4.55 -8.02 -30.85
CA ALA A 427 5.32 -9.20 -30.43
C ALA A 427 4.56 -10.01 -29.36
N ARG A 428 3.32 -10.41 -29.66
CA ARG A 428 2.64 -11.56 -29.02
C ARG A 428 1.66 -12.16 -30.02
N ALA A 429 2.22 -12.78 -31.04
CA ALA A 429 1.58 -13.83 -31.82
C ALA A 429 2.62 -14.93 -31.98
N MET A 430 2.90 -15.61 -30.87
CA MET A 430 3.39 -16.98 -30.73
C MET A 430 3.38 -17.34 -29.25
#